data_AF-A0A256HB94-F1
#
_entry.id   AF-A0A256HB94-F1
#
_cell.length_a   1.000
_cell.length_b   1.000
_cell.length_c   1.000
_cell.angle_alpha   90.00
_cell.angle_beta   90.00
_cell.angle_gamma   90.00
#
_symmetry.space_group_name_H-M   'P 1'
#
loop_
_entity.id
_entity.type
_entity.pdbx_description
1 polymer ?
#
loop_
_entity_poly.entity_id
_entity_poly.type
_entity_poly.pdbx_seq_one_letter_code
_entity_poly.pdbx_strand_id
1 'polypeptide(L)'
;MWGSRKSRDRRTVTCIACGDSLLREDAREYDKEGDRWNRRDKEFEYLCTDCDDDLCHQPRDGLESLVCSIEADGLSREEFLDRYADAVAPDEGTDSAESRGRSDRDREPSDRDR
;
A
#
# COMPACT_ATOMS: atom_id res chain seq x y z
N MET A 1 22.79 15.83 23.02
CA MET A 1 22.80 16.63 21.77
C MET A 1 22.77 15.65 20.60
N TRP A 2 21.62 15.45 19.94
CA TRP A 2 21.51 14.55 18.79
C TRP A 2 21.97 15.29 17.54
N GLY A 3 23.16 14.95 17.04
CA GLY A 3 23.75 15.58 15.86
C GLY A 3 22.92 15.35 14.60
N SER A 4 22.66 16.43 13.88
CA SER A 4 21.98 16.50 12.58
C SER A 4 22.54 15.46 11.60
N ARG A 5 21.77 14.40 11.32
CA ARG A 5 22.09 13.39 10.29
C ARG A 5 21.68 13.83 8.87
N LYS A 6 21.59 15.14 8.59
CA LYS A 6 21.10 15.72 7.31
C LYS A 6 22.00 15.49 6.08
N SER A 7 22.97 14.56 6.13
CA SER A 7 23.93 14.35 5.04
C SER A 7 23.78 13.02 4.31
N ARG A 8 22.85 12.13 4.71
CA ARG A 8 22.72 10.80 4.07
C ARG A 8 21.80 10.76 2.84
N ASP A 9 20.97 11.78 2.63
CA ASP A 9 19.87 11.70 1.64
C ASP A 9 19.95 12.67 0.47
N ARG A 10 21.14 13.22 0.16
CA ARG A 10 21.37 13.90 -1.14
C ARG A 10 21.42 12.94 -2.35
N ARG A 11 20.95 11.70 -2.17
CA ARG A 11 20.92 10.71 -3.26
C ARG A 11 19.74 11.07 -4.14
N THR A 12 19.98 11.25 -5.42
CA THR A 12 18.93 11.41 -6.41
C THR A 12 18.46 10.03 -6.86
N VAL A 13 17.15 9.86 -7.01
CA VAL A 13 16.51 8.68 -7.59
C VAL A 13 15.61 9.10 -8.74
N THR A 14 15.26 8.14 -9.60
CA THR A 14 14.41 8.38 -10.76
C THR A 14 13.01 7.85 -10.48
N CYS A 15 11.99 8.69 -10.70
CA CYS A 15 10.60 8.26 -10.72
C CYS A 15 10.40 7.27 -11.88
N ILE A 16 9.94 6.05 -11.60
CA ILE A 16 9.74 5.03 -12.65
C ILE A 16 8.58 5.34 -13.59
N ALA A 17 7.64 6.20 -13.16
CA ALA A 17 6.45 6.54 -13.94
C ALA A 17 6.72 7.71 -14.92
N CYS A 18 7.22 8.84 -14.42
CA CYS A 18 7.45 10.03 -15.26
C CYS A 18 8.91 10.20 -15.72
N GLY A 19 9.87 9.49 -15.10
CA GLY A 19 11.30 9.62 -15.41
C GLY A 19 12.01 10.79 -14.70
N ASP A 20 11.30 11.58 -13.88
CA ASP A 20 11.90 12.72 -13.20
C ASP A 20 12.93 12.32 -12.15
N SER A 21 13.96 13.16 -12.00
CA SER A 21 15.00 13.00 -10.99
C SER A 21 14.61 13.74 -9.70
N LEU A 22 14.45 13.01 -8.60
CA LEU A 22 13.99 13.54 -7.31
C LEU A 22 14.99 13.19 -6.21
N LEU A 23 14.95 13.95 -5.11
CA LEU A 23 15.70 13.56 -3.92
C LEU A 23 15.09 12.30 -3.31
N ARG A 24 15.96 11.43 -2.78
CA ARG A 24 15.56 10.17 -2.15
C ARG A 24 14.61 10.38 -0.96
N GLU A 25 14.70 11.53 -0.29
CA GLU A 25 13.84 11.90 0.83
C GLU A 25 12.41 12.29 0.39
N ASP A 26 12.25 12.76 -0.84
CA ASP A 26 10.96 13.16 -1.42
C ASP A 26 10.28 12.04 -2.22
N ALA A 27 11.02 10.95 -2.49
CA ALA A 27 10.53 9.82 -3.26
C ALA A 27 9.70 8.84 -2.41
N ARG A 28 8.63 8.32 -3.01
CA ARG A 28 7.80 7.22 -2.48
C ARG A 28 8.38 5.88 -2.92
N GLU A 29 8.37 4.91 -2.01
CA GLU A 29 8.88 3.56 -2.27
C GLU A 29 7.77 2.70 -2.86
N TYR A 30 8.02 2.17 -4.06
CA TYR A 30 7.14 1.25 -4.74
C TYR A 30 7.67 -0.18 -4.63
N ASP A 31 6.87 -1.08 -4.08
CA ASP A 31 7.15 -2.53 -4.08
C ASP A 31 6.30 -3.19 -5.15
N LYS A 32 6.92 -3.51 -6.28
CA LYS A 32 6.26 -4.15 -7.42
C LYS A 32 5.63 -5.51 -7.10
N GLU A 33 6.10 -6.18 -6.06
CA GLU A 33 5.60 -7.49 -5.66
C GLU A 33 4.45 -7.40 -4.64
N GLY A 34 4.12 -6.20 -4.14
CA GLY A 34 3.03 -5.98 -3.17
C GLY A 34 3.27 -6.55 -1.76
N ASP A 35 4.29 -7.38 -1.55
CA ASP A 35 4.63 -7.97 -0.26
C ASP A 35 5.65 -7.13 0.53
N ARG A 36 5.20 -5.99 1.05
CA ARG A 36 6.05 -5.08 1.83
C ARG A 36 6.54 -5.66 3.15
N TRP A 37 6.00 -6.75 3.68
CA TRP A 37 6.36 -7.25 5.03
C TRP A 37 7.07 -8.62 5.08
N ASN A 38 6.81 -9.58 4.16
CA ASN A 38 7.26 -10.97 4.37
C ASN A 38 8.57 -11.35 3.64
N ARG A 39 8.92 -10.68 2.52
CA ARG A 39 10.21 -10.91 1.84
C ARG A 39 11.45 -10.44 2.62
N ARG A 40 12.62 -11.04 2.37
CA ARG A 40 13.91 -10.62 2.97
C ARG A 40 14.76 -9.73 2.05
N ASP A 41 14.77 -10.03 0.76
CA ASP A 41 15.55 -9.31 -0.25
C ASP A 41 14.63 -8.36 -1.04
N LYS A 42 14.23 -7.26 -0.38
CA LYS A 42 13.35 -6.25 -0.96
C LYS A 42 14.18 -5.20 -1.67
N GLU A 43 13.91 -5.02 -2.96
CA GLU A 43 14.35 -3.86 -3.72
C GLU A 43 13.12 -3.01 -4.02
N PHE A 44 13.20 -1.73 -3.67
CA PHE A 44 12.15 -0.76 -3.92
C PHE A 44 12.49 0.08 -5.14
N GLU A 45 11.46 0.35 -5.94
CA GLU A 45 11.49 1.36 -6.97
C GLU A 45 10.96 2.68 -6.40
N TYR A 46 11.08 3.76 -7.17
CA TYR A 46 10.78 5.11 -6.68
C TYR A 46 9.74 5.80 -7.54
N LEU A 47 8.85 6.54 -6.87
CA LEU A 47 7.85 7.40 -7.49
C LEU A 47 7.94 8.80 -6.90
N CYS A 48 7.61 9.81 -7.70
CA CYS A 48 7.31 11.13 -7.16
C CYS A 48 5.95 11.11 -6.47
N THR A 49 5.68 12.10 -5.63
CA THR A 49 4.42 12.18 -4.88
C THR A 49 3.22 12.22 -5.83
N ASP A 50 3.29 13.01 -6.91
CA ASP A 50 2.18 13.12 -7.87
C ASP A 50 1.86 11.77 -8.55
N CYS A 51 2.90 11.03 -9.00
CA CYS A 51 2.68 9.71 -9.62
C CYS A 51 2.24 8.64 -8.62
N ASP A 52 2.67 8.73 -7.36
CA ASP A 52 2.21 7.84 -6.29
C ASP A 52 0.73 8.09 -5.98
N ASP A 53 0.32 9.35 -5.90
CA ASP A 53 -1.07 9.75 -5.63
C ASP A 53 -2.04 9.30 -6.74
N ASP A 54 -1.59 9.28 -7.99
CA ASP A 54 -2.39 8.80 -9.14
C ASP A 54 -2.52 7.26 -9.21
N LEU A 55 -1.76 6.50 -8.40
CA LEU A 55 -1.81 5.04 -8.43
C LEU A 55 -3.02 4.47 -7.70
N CYS A 56 -3.57 3.39 -8.27
CA CYS A 56 -4.57 2.58 -7.60
C CYS A 56 -3.89 1.68 -6.56
N HIS A 57 -4.19 1.95 -5.28
CA HIS A 57 -3.69 1.19 -4.13
C HIS A 57 -4.55 -0.01 -3.74
N GLN A 58 -5.59 -0.30 -4.53
CA GLN A 58 -6.46 -1.44 -4.24
C GLN A 58 -5.70 -2.76 -4.49
N PRO A 59 -5.81 -3.73 -3.57
CA PRO A 59 -5.20 -5.04 -3.78
C PRO A 59 -5.77 -5.69 -5.03
N ARG A 60 -4.91 -6.27 -5.86
CA ARG A 60 -5.29 -6.94 -7.11
C ARG A 60 -5.37 -8.46 -6.98
N ASP A 61 -5.18 -8.98 -5.76
CA ASP A 61 -5.24 -10.40 -5.47
C ASP A 61 -6.61 -10.96 -5.90
N GLY A 62 -6.58 -12.00 -6.74
CA GLY A 62 -7.80 -12.63 -7.26
C GLY A 62 -8.58 -11.83 -8.29
N LEU A 63 -8.19 -10.58 -8.60
CA LEU A 63 -8.89 -9.73 -9.57
C LEU A 63 -8.90 -10.36 -10.97
N GLU A 64 -7.77 -10.89 -11.43
CA GLU A 64 -7.67 -11.53 -12.74
C GLU A 64 -8.59 -12.76 -12.82
N SER A 65 -8.53 -13.63 -11.82
CA SER A 65 -9.41 -14.80 -11.73
C SER A 65 -10.89 -14.43 -11.72
N LEU A 66 -11.26 -13.35 -11.01
CA LEU A 66 -12.61 -12.83 -10.97
C LEU A 66 -13.05 -12.26 -12.33
N VAL A 67 -12.19 -11.48 -12.98
CA VAL A 67 -12.49 -10.93 -14.32
C VAL A 67 -12.69 -12.07 -15.31
N CYS A 68 -11.80 -13.06 -15.32
CA CYS A 68 -11.91 -14.24 -16.18
C CYS A 68 -13.15 -15.12 -15.88
N SER A 69 -13.68 -15.11 -14.66
CA SER A 69 -14.90 -15.87 -14.34
C SER A 69 -16.17 -15.18 -14.80
N ILE A 70 -16.14 -13.86 -14.98
CA ILE A 70 -17.27 -13.02 -15.38
C ILE A 70 -17.25 -12.76 -16.89
N GLU A 71 -16.06 -12.63 -17.48
CA GLU A 71 -15.90 -12.39 -18.90
C GLU A 71 -16.39 -13.58 -19.73
N ALA A 72 -17.09 -13.27 -20.82
CA ALA A 72 -17.56 -14.23 -21.79
C ALA A 72 -17.60 -13.58 -23.18
N ASP A 73 -17.42 -14.40 -24.21
CA ASP A 73 -17.48 -13.95 -25.60
C ASP A 73 -18.84 -13.30 -25.91
N GLY A 74 -18.81 -12.10 -26.50
CA GLY A 74 -20.01 -11.39 -26.95
C GLY A 74 -20.73 -10.57 -25.88
N LEU A 75 -20.19 -10.42 -24.67
CA LEU A 75 -20.74 -9.51 -23.68
C LEU A 75 -20.55 -8.05 -24.07
N SER A 76 -21.60 -7.24 -23.87
CA SER A 76 -21.45 -5.80 -23.90
C SER A 76 -20.69 -5.30 -22.66
N ARG A 77 -20.10 -4.11 -22.77
CA ARG A 77 -19.42 -3.46 -21.64
C ARG A 77 -20.34 -3.26 -20.43
N GLU A 78 -21.60 -2.92 -20.67
CA GLU A 78 -22.59 -2.68 -19.61
C GLU A 78 -22.87 -3.98 -18.83
N GLU A 79 -23.13 -5.08 -19.55
CA GLU A 79 -23.36 -6.39 -18.93
C GLU A 79 -22.14 -6.94 -18.19
N PHE A 80 -20.92 -6.62 -18.64
CA PHE A 80 -19.70 -6.98 -17.91
C PHE A 80 -19.59 -6.20 -16.60
N LEU A 81 -19.84 -4.89 -16.63
CA LEU A 81 -19.75 -4.03 -15.44
C LEU A 81 -20.81 -4.37 -14.40
N ASP A 82 -22.04 -4.69 -14.81
CA ASP A 82 -23.10 -5.12 -13.90
C ASP A 82 -22.71 -6.41 -13.16
N ARG A 83 -22.24 -7.43 -13.89
CA ARG A 83 -21.78 -8.68 -13.27
C ARG A 83 -20.58 -8.48 -12.36
N TYR A 84 -19.64 -7.62 -12.73
CA TYR A 84 -18.51 -7.28 -11.89
C TYR A 84 -18.97 -6.58 -10.60
N ALA A 85 -19.88 -5.61 -10.70
CA ALA A 85 -20.43 -4.89 -9.56
C ALA A 85 -21.16 -5.83 -8.59
N ASP A 86 -21.96 -6.77 -9.12
CA ASP A 86 -22.64 -7.79 -8.32
C ASP A 86 -21.64 -8.73 -7.61
N ALA A 87 -20.55 -9.11 -8.29
CA ALA A 87 -19.57 -10.04 -7.72
C ALA A 87 -18.64 -9.41 -6.66
N VAL A 88 -18.43 -8.09 -6.70
CA VAL A 88 -17.61 -7.37 -5.70
C VAL A 88 -18.44 -6.71 -4.61
N ALA A 89 -19.76 -6.68 -4.74
CA ALA A 89 -20.64 -6.20 -3.68
C ALA A 89 -20.42 -7.04 -2.42
N PRO A 90 -20.27 -6.43 -1.24
CA PRO A 90 -20.14 -7.19 0.00
C PRO A 90 -21.39 -8.05 0.19
N ASP A 91 -21.21 -9.33 0.52
CA ASP A 91 -22.27 -10.11 1.12
C ASP A 91 -22.75 -9.35 2.36
N GLU A 92 -24.03 -8.96 2.40
CA GLU A 92 -24.70 -8.34 3.54
C GLU A 92 -24.77 -9.35 4.71
N GLY A 93 -23.63 -9.67 5.31
CA GLY A 93 -23.52 -10.70 6.34
C GLY A 93 -22.12 -11.29 6.49
N THR A 94 -21.21 -10.57 7.14
CA THR A 94 -20.45 -11.03 8.34
C THR A 94 -19.35 -9.99 8.65
N ASP A 95 -19.76 -8.82 9.12
CA ASP A 95 -18.92 -7.99 9.98
C ASP A 95 -19.10 -8.51 11.41
N SER A 96 -18.10 -9.22 11.90
CA SER A 96 -17.88 -9.34 13.34
C SER A 96 -16.38 -9.31 13.54
N ALA A 97 -15.95 -8.19 14.13
CA ALA A 97 -14.85 -7.98 15.08
C ALA A 97 -13.83 -9.14 15.14
N GLU A 98 -12.52 -8.90 15.13
CA GLU A 98 -11.85 -8.38 16.32
C GLU A 98 -10.62 -7.52 15.96
N SER A 99 -10.74 -6.21 16.13
CA SER A 99 -9.61 -5.38 16.52
C SER A 99 -9.97 -4.73 17.85
N ARG A 100 -9.33 -5.17 18.93
CA ARG A 100 -9.05 -4.43 20.19
C ARG A 100 -8.43 -5.38 21.21
N GLY A 101 -7.12 -5.49 21.15
CA GLY A 101 -6.34 -6.19 22.16
C GLY A 101 -4.97 -5.57 22.33
N ARG A 102 -4.89 -4.25 22.57
CA ARG A 102 -3.67 -3.59 23.05
C ARG A 102 -3.97 -2.23 23.65
N SER A 103 -4.08 -2.18 24.97
CA SER A 103 -3.59 -1.06 25.77
C SER A 103 -3.77 -1.39 27.26
N ASP A 104 -2.74 -1.99 27.86
CA ASP A 104 -2.31 -1.64 29.22
C ASP A 104 -0.85 -2.09 29.32
N ARG A 105 0.06 -1.14 29.07
CA ARG A 105 1.42 -1.22 29.59
C ARG A 105 1.45 -0.27 30.76
N ASP A 106 1.42 -0.86 31.95
CA ASP A 106 1.74 -0.22 33.21
C ASP A 106 2.98 0.67 33.05
N ARG A 107 2.76 1.97 33.21
CA ARG A 107 3.83 2.96 33.31
C ARG A 107 4.17 3.07 34.79
N GLU A 108 5.10 2.24 35.27
CA GLU A 108 5.77 2.50 36.54
C GLU A 108 6.54 3.83 36.44
N PRO A 109 6.32 4.80 37.35
CA PRO A 109 7.22 5.91 37.53
C PRO A 109 8.31 5.46 38.53
N SER A 110 9.48 5.10 38.01
CA SER A 110 10.71 5.16 38.79
C SER A 110 11.22 6.60 38.79
N ASP A 111 11.36 7.20 39.97
CA ASP A 111 12.50 8.05 40.40
C ASP A 111 12.09 8.73 41.71
N ARG A 112 12.71 8.40 42.86
CA ARG A 112 13.97 8.99 43.36
C ARG A 112 13.92 10.51 43.39
N ASP A 113 13.61 11.06 44.56
CA ASP A 113 14.20 12.30 45.07
C ASP A 113 13.84 12.47 46.57
N ARG A 114 14.78 12.08 47.45
CA ARG A 114 15.18 12.77 48.69
C ARG A 114 16.31 12.05 49.40
#